data_AF-A0A1F6HUV3-F1
#
_entry.id   AF-A0A1F6HUV3-F1
#
_cell.length_a   1.000
_cell.length_b   1.000
_cell.length_c   1.000
_cell.angle_alpha   90.00
_cell.angle_beta   90.00
_cell.angle_gamma   90.00
#
_symmetry.space_group_name_H-M   'P 1'
#
loop_
_entity.id
_entity.type
_entity.pdbx_description
1 polymer ?
#
loop_
_entity_poly.entity_id
_entity_poly.type
_entity_poly.pdbx_seq_one_letter_code
_entity_poly.pdbx_strand_id
1 'polypeptide(L)'
;MSLINLPGLIDPHVHLRDPGQTEKEDFYAGTCAAIAGGYTTIIDMPNNKFPITTLERLEEKISIAKRKIACDVGFYFGSAGDNLDEFEKAKDKVLGLKLYLNQTTGNLLIFKNLLEKTFYAWSKSCSKPILVHAEDKSVEDLINIVKKINTPTHFCHISLKSELKMIIDAKEKGIPVTCGVTPHHLFLTEKDVKILGPFGQMKPPLSSKKDQDFLWKYLRYIDVVESDHAPHTIDEKRGKGTVFGVPGLETTLPLLLTAVSENRLIFDDIIRLCHTNPSKIFGIKTDSQTKIEIDLQKSYIINRKSLFTKCGWSPFEGWKLKGKVKRVFIRGEKVFEDEKILAMLGSGETIMNT
;
A
#
# COMPACT_ATOMS: atom_id res chain seq x y z
N MET A 1 22.87 18.65 13.75
CA MET A 1 21.80 17.68 13.42
C MET A 1 21.53 17.79 11.94
N SER A 2 21.69 16.73 11.14
CA SER A 2 21.35 16.76 9.70
C SER A 2 19.90 16.33 9.52
N LEU A 3 18.97 17.23 9.86
CA LEU A 3 17.56 17.02 9.55
C LEU A 3 17.34 17.26 8.04
N ILE A 4 16.61 16.36 7.39
CA ILE A 4 16.19 16.53 6.00
C ILE A 4 14.68 16.64 5.94
N ASN A 5 14.18 17.56 5.12
CA ASN A 5 12.77 17.65 4.76
C ASN A 5 12.50 16.76 3.54
N LEU A 6 11.47 15.92 3.61
CA LEU A 6 10.84 15.29 2.45
C LEU A 6 9.39 15.79 2.33
N PRO A 7 8.78 15.73 1.14
CA PRO A 7 7.33 15.92 1.04
C PRO A 7 6.58 14.84 1.84
N GLY A 8 5.32 15.11 2.20
CA GLY A 8 4.48 14.11 2.85
C GLY A 8 4.28 12.87 1.97
N LEU A 9 4.63 11.69 2.49
CA LEU A 9 4.59 10.47 1.68
C LEU A 9 3.17 9.93 1.54
N ILE A 10 2.97 9.17 0.47
CA ILE A 10 1.70 8.59 0.05
C ILE A 10 1.87 7.06 -0.02
N ASP A 11 1.05 6.32 0.72
CA ASP A 11 0.99 4.85 0.60
C ASP A 11 -0.33 4.43 -0.07
N PRO A 12 -0.29 3.93 -1.32
CA PRO A 12 -1.50 3.56 -2.02
C PRO A 12 -2.00 2.15 -1.70
N HIS A 13 -1.39 1.40 -0.79
CA HIS A 13 -1.83 0.02 -0.51
C HIS A 13 -1.81 -0.28 0.98
N VAL A 14 -2.94 -0.02 1.64
CA VAL A 14 -3.13 -0.36 3.06
C VAL A 14 -4.45 -1.09 3.30
N HIS A 15 -4.50 -1.85 4.39
CA HIS A 15 -5.69 -2.53 4.88
C HIS A 15 -5.98 -2.13 6.33
N LEU A 16 -6.87 -1.16 6.52
CA LEU A 16 -7.18 -0.58 7.84
C LEU A 16 -8.24 -1.35 8.63
N ARG A 17 -8.83 -2.39 8.03
CA ARG A 17 -9.73 -3.39 8.67
C ARG A 17 -11.03 -2.84 9.28
N ASP A 18 -11.30 -1.54 9.12
CA ASP A 18 -12.50 -0.85 9.59
C ASP A 18 -13.37 -0.43 8.38
N PRO A 19 -14.65 -0.85 8.30
CA PRO A 19 -15.42 -1.60 9.29
C PRO A 19 -15.13 -3.10 9.36
N GLY A 20 -15.44 -3.67 10.53
CA GLY A 20 -15.74 -5.10 10.70
C GLY A 20 -14.66 -5.96 11.36
N GLN A 21 -13.40 -5.52 11.41
CA GLN A 21 -12.28 -6.26 12.00
C GLN A 21 -11.33 -5.33 12.79
N THR A 22 -11.93 -4.46 13.62
CA THR A 22 -11.22 -3.40 14.34
C THR A 22 -10.24 -3.87 15.42
N GLU A 23 -10.29 -5.17 15.76
CA GLU A 23 -9.33 -5.85 16.62
C GLU A 23 -7.96 -6.02 15.97
N LYS A 24 -7.90 -6.09 14.63
CA LYS A 24 -6.64 -6.20 13.87
C LYS A 24 -6.02 -4.84 13.67
N GLU A 25 -6.84 -3.88 13.25
CA GLU A 25 -6.49 -2.49 13.01
C GLU A 25 -7.77 -1.65 12.91
N ASP A 26 -7.71 -0.35 13.21
CA ASP A 26 -8.78 0.57 12.81
C ASP A 26 -8.24 1.85 12.16
N PHE A 27 -9.14 2.70 11.67
CA PHE A 27 -8.74 3.94 11.01
C PHE A 27 -7.83 4.82 11.86
N TYR A 28 -8.06 4.93 13.17
CA TYR A 28 -7.26 5.83 14.01
C TYR A 28 -5.85 5.28 14.22
N ALA A 29 -5.75 4.03 14.68
CA ALA A 29 -4.45 3.43 14.95
C ALA A 29 -3.63 3.22 13.66
N GLY A 30 -4.27 2.81 12.56
CA GLY A 30 -3.61 2.69 11.26
C GLY A 30 -3.15 4.02 10.67
N THR A 31 -3.91 5.12 10.83
CA THR A 31 -3.44 6.46 10.42
C THR A 31 -2.36 7.02 11.36
N CYS A 32 -2.39 6.68 12.65
CA CYS A 32 -1.27 6.98 13.55
C CYS A 32 0.01 6.24 13.13
N ALA A 33 -0.09 4.97 12.77
CA ALA A 33 1.01 4.17 12.22
C ALA A 33 1.54 4.77 10.90
N ALA A 34 0.65 5.24 10.02
CA ALA A 34 1.03 5.94 8.81
C ALA A 34 1.84 7.21 9.12
N ILE A 35 1.33 8.08 9.99
CA ILE A 35 2.01 9.31 10.40
C ILE A 35 3.39 9.00 11.00
N ALA A 36 3.48 8.03 11.92
CA ALA A 36 4.76 7.64 12.53
C ALA A 36 5.76 7.09 11.50
N GLY A 37 5.27 6.44 10.44
CA GLY A 37 6.04 6.00 9.27
C GLY A 37 6.40 7.10 8.28
N GLY A 38 5.90 8.32 8.45
CA GLY A 38 6.13 9.46 7.54
C GLY A 38 5.13 9.57 6.39
N TYR A 39 4.03 8.81 6.43
CA TYR A 39 2.94 8.88 5.46
C TYR A 39 1.87 9.86 5.93
N THR A 40 1.57 10.84 5.09
CA THR A 40 0.53 11.86 5.33
C THR A 40 -0.76 11.55 4.58
N THR A 41 -0.68 10.64 3.62
CA THR A 41 -1.83 10.16 2.85
C THR A 41 -1.72 8.66 2.66
N ILE A 42 -2.82 7.94 2.86
CA ILE A 42 -2.91 6.50 2.59
C ILE A 42 -4.18 6.16 1.80
N ILE A 43 -4.19 5.05 1.06
CA ILE A 43 -5.37 4.60 0.31
C ILE A 43 -5.79 3.20 0.76
N ASP A 44 -6.98 3.12 1.33
CA ASP A 44 -7.46 1.90 1.99
C ASP A 44 -8.19 0.96 1.01
N MET A 45 -7.81 -0.32 1.08
CA MET A 45 -8.30 -1.40 0.24
C MET A 45 -9.75 -1.79 0.59
N PRO A 46 -10.52 -2.36 -0.37
CA PRO A 46 -11.96 -2.61 -0.19
C PRO A 46 -12.28 -3.97 0.44
N ASN A 47 -11.28 -4.75 0.86
CA ASN A 47 -11.44 -6.11 1.35
C ASN A 47 -11.65 -6.18 2.88
N ASN A 48 -12.47 -5.26 3.40
CA ASN A 48 -13.02 -5.35 4.76
C ASN A 48 -13.80 -6.66 4.95
N LYS A 49 -14.20 -6.97 6.20
CA LYS A 49 -15.02 -8.15 6.53
C LYS A 49 -16.18 -8.33 5.56
N PHE A 50 -16.85 -7.22 5.27
CA PHE A 50 -17.78 -7.10 4.16
C PHE A 50 -17.12 -6.25 3.08
N PRO A 51 -16.88 -6.81 1.89
CA PRO A 51 -16.26 -6.08 0.81
C PRO A 51 -17.01 -4.80 0.43
N ILE A 52 -16.25 -3.76 0.12
CA ILE A 52 -16.74 -2.45 -0.31
C ILE A 52 -17.05 -2.51 -1.81
N THR A 53 -18.18 -3.15 -2.13
CA THR A 53 -18.64 -3.44 -3.50
C THR A 53 -19.97 -2.76 -3.84
N THR A 54 -20.54 -1.96 -2.94
CA THR A 54 -21.74 -1.14 -3.18
C THR A 54 -21.50 0.29 -2.71
N LEU A 55 -22.21 1.26 -3.29
CA LEU A 55 -22.15 2.66 -2.87
C LEU A 55 -22.49 2.81 -1.38
N GLU A 56 -23.54 2.12 -0.91
CA GLU A 56 -23.97 2.15 0.49
C GLU A 56 -22.82 1.79 1.45
N ARG A 57 -22.12 0.69 1.19
CA ARG A 57 -20.98 0.27 2.04
C ARG A 57 -19.81 1.23 1.96
N LEU A 58 -19.57 1.80 0.78
CA LEU A 58 -18.53 2.82 0.60
C LEU A 58 -18.85 4.06 1.43
N GLU A 59 -20.10 4.52 1.42
CA GLU A 59 -20.55 5.68 2.20
C GLU A 59 -20.49 5.42 3.70
N GLU A 60 -20.88 4.23 4.15
CA GLU A 60 -20.72 3.79 5.54
C GLU A 60 -19.24 3.88 5.97
N LYS A 61 -18.34 3.28 5.17
CA LYS A 61 -16.91 3.27 5.44
C LYS A 61 -16.32 4.68 5.50
N ILE A 62 -16.68 5.55 4.55
CA ILE A 62 -16.27 6.96 4.53
C ILE A 62 -16.76 7.69 5.78
N SER A 63 -18.01 7.46 6.20
CA SER A 63 -18.60 8.08 7.41
C SER A 63 -17.89 7.64 8.70
N ILE A 64 -17.50 6.37 8.79
CA ILE A 64 -16.66 5.87 9.89
C ILE A 64 -15.28 6.53 9.85
N ALA A 65 -14.63 6.56 8.68
CA ALA A 65 -13.30 7.12 8.51
C ALA A 65 -13.24 8.59 8.93
N LYS A 66 -14.18 9.44 8.47
CA LYS A 66 -14.24 10.88 8.81
C LYS A 66 -14.21 11.16 10.32
N ARG A 67 -14.69 10.24 11.15
CA ARG A 67 -14.70 10.39 12.61
C ARG A 67 -13.44 9.90 13.29
N LYS A 68 -12.54 9.21 12.57
CA LYS A 68 -11.43 8.45 13.15
C LYS A 68 -10.06 8.77 12.56
N ILE A 69 -9.97 9.16 11.29
CA ILE A 69 -8.67 9.30 10.61
C ILE A 69 -7.84 10.47 11.16
N ALA A 70 -6.54 10.25 11.33
CA ALA A 70 -5.57 11.23 11.80
C ALA A 70 -4.73 11.86 10.67
N CYS A 71 -4.61 11.16 9.53
CA CYS A 71 -4.05 11.66 8.27
C CYS A 71 -5.06 11.46 7.13
N ASP A 72 -4.73 11.90 5.93
CA ASP A 72 -5.70 11.86 4.83
C ASP A 72 -5.85 10.45 4.26
N VAL A 73 -7.08 10.05 3.95
CA VAL A 73 -7.40 8.69 3.51
C VAL A 73 -8.25 8.70 2.23
N GLY A 74 -7.75 8.04 1.19
CA GLY A 74 -8.52 7.67 0.00
C GLY A 74 -9.09 6.25 0.12
N PHE A 75 -10.00 5.89 -0.78
CA PHE A 75 -10.63 4.57 -0.80
C PHE A 75 -10.62 3.96 -2.19
N TYR A 76 -10.49 2.64 -2.27
CA TYR A 76 -10.78 1.88 -3.48
C TYR A 76 -12.17 1.27 -3.45
N PHE A 77 -12.72 1.00 -4.62
CA PHE A 77 -13.90 0.16 -4.78
C PHE A 77 -13.49 -1.28 -5.11
N GLY A 78 -14.20 -2.28 -4.62
CA GLY A 78 -13.97 -3.69 -4.93
C GLY A 78 -14.92 -4.21 -6.00
N SER A 79 -14.50 -5.25 -6.73
CA SER A 79 -15.41 -5.99 -7.62
C SER A 79 -14.96 -7.44 -7.78
N ALA A 80 -15.94 -8.35 -7.84
CA ALA A 80 -15.77 -9.72 -8.34
C ALA A 80 -16.38 -9.91 -9.74
N GLY A 81 -16.77 -8.81 -10.41
CA GLY A 81 -17.43 -8.80 -11.73
C GLY A 81 -18.96 -8.86 -11.68
N ASP A 82 -19.55 -8.84 -10.49
CA ASP A 82 -20.98 -9.00 -10.19
C ASP A 82 -21.70 -7.70 -9.79
N ASN A 83 -20.97 -6.58 -9.67
CA ASN A 83 -21.48 -5.27 -9.21
C ASN A 83 -21.18 -4.12 -10.20
N LEU A 84 -21.20 -4.41 -11.50
CA LEU A 84 -20.78 -3.43 -12.53
C LEU A 84 -21.70 -2.20 -12.58
N ASP A 85 -22.96 -2.33 -12.20
CA ASP A 85 -23.96 -1.26 -12.14
C ASP A 85 -23.71 -0.27 -10.97
N GLU A 86 -22.87 -0.63 -10.01
CA GLU A 86 -22.44 0.24 -8.91
C GLU A 86 -21.30 1.18 -9.30
N PHE A 87 -20.57 0.89 -10.39
CA PHE A 87 -19.36 1.65 -10.76
C PHE A 87 -19.66 3.12 -11.00
N GLU A 88 -20.72 3.42 -11.76
CA GLU A 88 -21.11 4.79 -12.05
C GLU A 88 -21.52 5.58 -10.80
N LYS A 89 -22.08 4.89 -9.81
CA LYS A 89 -22.53 5.48 -8.54
C LYS A 89 -21.36 5.78 -7.60
N ALA A 90 -20.35 4.91 -7.60
CA ALA A 90 -19.23 4.94 -6.66
C ALA A 90 -18.00 5.69 -7.18
N LYS A 91 -17.84 5.84 -8.50
CA LYS A 91 -16.59 6.29 -9.14
C LYS A 91 -16.04 7.60 -8.57
N ASP A 92 -16.89 8.57 -8.23
CA ASP A 92 -16.43 9.90 -7.76
C ASP A 92 -15.95 9.90 -6.31
N LYS A 93 -16.23 8.82 -5.56
CA LYS A 93 -15.87 8.66 -4.14
C LYS A 93 -14.66 7.75 -3.91
N VAL A 94 -14.05 7.24 -4.98
CA VAL A 94 -12.90 6.33 -4.91
C VAL A 94 -11.75 6.80 -5.78
N LEU A 95 -10.54 6.28 -5.52
CA LEU A 95 -9.33 6.58 -6.28
C LEU A 95 -8.99 5.51 -7.33
N GLY A 96 -9.77 4.44 -7.39
CA GLY A 96 -9.60 3.34 -8.34
C GLY A 96 -10.46 2.14 -8.00
N LEU A 97 -10.37 1.12 -8.85
CA LEU A 97 -11.03 -0.17 -8.67
C LEU A 97 -9.98 -1.22 -8.31
N LYS A 98 -10.18 -2.01 -7.25
CA LYS A 98 -9.30 -3.13 -6.88
C LYS A 98 -9.93 -4.46 -7.27
N LEU A 99 -9.17 -5.28 -8.00
CA LEU A 99 -9.51 -6.64 -8.38
C LEU A 99 -8.53 -7.63 -7.75
N TYR A 100 -9.04 -8.77 -7.29
CA TYR A 100 -8.23 -9.85 -6.72
C TYR A 100 -8.32 -11.09 -7.60
N LEU A 101 -7.22 -11.48 -8.25
CA LEU A 101 -7.16 -12.66 -9.12
C LEU A 101 -6.60 -13.90 -8.40
N ASN A 102 -6.04 -13.70 -7.21
CA ASN A 102 -5.50 -14.76 -6.37
C ASN A 102 -6.15 -14.67 -4.97
N GLN A 103 -5.82 -15.63 -4.12
CA GLN A 103 -6.38 -15.74 -2.78
C GLN A 103 -6.25 -14.42 -2.01
N THR A 104 -7.37 -13.94 -1.48
CA THR A 104 -7.44 -12.70 -0.69
C THR A 104 -8.34 -12.90 0.53
N THR A 105 -8.35 -11.92 1.43
CA THR A 105 -9.35 -11.85 2.51
C THR A 105 -10.68 -11.34 1.93
N GLY A 106 -11.80 -11.98 2.27
CA GLY A 106 -13.12 -11.65 1.72
C GLY A 106 -13.41 -12.35 0.39
N ASN A 107 -14.70 -12.47 0.03
CA ASN A 107 -15.14 -13.11 -1.22
C ASN A 107 -15.04 -12.11 -2.40
N LEU A 108 -13.81 -11.78 -2.81
CA LEU A 108 -13.51 -10.80 -3.87
C LEU A 108 -12.71 -11.38 -5.04
N LEU A 109 -12.59 -12.71 -5.10
CA LEU A 109 -11.89 -13.38 -6.19
C LEU A 109 -12.69 -13.24 -7.49
N ILE A 110 -12.12 -12.58 -8.48
CA ILE A 110 -12.74 -12.44 -9.81
C ILE A 110 -12.34 -13.61 -10.71
N PHE A 111 -13.32 -14.23 -11.37
CA PHE A 111 -13.07 -15.29 -12.35
C PHE A 111 -12.57 -14.71 -13.68
N LYS A 112 -11.70 -15.46 -14.37
CA LYS A 112 -11.05 -15.02 -15.61
C LYS A 112 -12.03 -14.58 -16.71
N ASN A 113 -13.18 -15.24 -16.83
CA ASN A 113 -14.22 -14.92 -17.82
C ASN A 113 -14.93 -13.58 -17.54
N LEU A 114 -14.82 -13.02 -16.34
CA LEU A 114 -15.42 -11.75 -15.95
C LEU A 114 -14.44 -10.56 -16.05
N LEU A 115 -13.13 -10.82 -16.17
CA LEU A 115 -12.10 -9.77 -16.17
C LEU A 115 -12.31 -8.76 -17.29
N GLU A 116 -12.41 -9.20 -18.54
CA GLU A 116 -12.51 -8.28 -19.68
C GLU A 116 -13.77 -7.40 -19.60
N LYS A 117 -14.91 -8.00 -19.23
CA LYS A 117 -16.17 -7.27 -19.02
C LYS A 117 -16.04 -6.23 -17.90
N THR A 118 -15.37 -6.58 -16.81
CA THR A 118 -15.17 -5.69 -15.65
C THR A 118 -14.26 -4.52 -16.00
N PHE A 119 -13.14 -4.78 -16.69
CA PHE A 119 -12.24 -3.74 -17.19
C PHE A 119 -12.96 -2.78 -18.14
N TYR A 120 -13.76 -3.32 -19.07
CA TYR A 120 -14.52 -2.52 -20.02
C TYR A 120 -15.58 -1.66 -19.31
N ALA A 121 -16.29 -2.21 -18.34
CA ALA A 121 -17.29 -1.46 -17.58
C ALA A 121 -16.65 -0.30 -16.81
N TRP A 122 -15.54 -0.55 -16.09
CA TRP A 122 -14.84 0.49 -15.33
C TRP A 122 -14.29 1.60 -16.24
N SER A 123 -13.69 1.23 -17.38
CA SER A 123 -13.13 2.20 -18.32
C SER A 123 -14.18 3.08 -19.01
N LYS A 124 -15.43 2.61 -19.09
CA LYS A 124 -16.56 3.42 -19.52
C LYS A 124 -17.06 4.38 -18.45
N SER A 125 -16.94 4.04 -17.18
CA SER A 125 -17.34 4.89 -16.07
C SER A 125 -16.34 6.01 -15.79
N CYS A 126 -15.03 5.74 -15.77
CA CYS A 126 -14.01 6.76 -15.52
C CYS A 126 -12.61 6.37 -16.04
N SER A 127 -11.65 7.30 -15.92
CA SER A 127 -10.24 7.12 -16.29
C SER A 127 -9.32 6.71 -15.12
N LYS A 128 -9.88 6.45 -13.93
CA LYS A 128 -9.12 6.09 -12.72
C LYS A 128 -8.51 4.69 -12.85
N PRO A 129 -7.35 4.42 -12.22
CA PRO A 129 -6.65 3.16 -12.39
C PRO A 129 -7.45 1.95 -11.86
N ILE A 130 -7.23 0.80 -12.52
CA ILE A 130 -7.58 -0.51 -11.98
C ILE A 130 -6.34 -1.09 -11.31
N LEU A 131 -6.46 -1.42 -10.02
CA LEU A 131 -5.43 -2.08 -9.24
C LEU A 131 -5.69 -3.59 -9.26
N VAL A 132 -4.63 -4.37 -9.46
CA VAL A 132 -4.74 -5.82 -9.58
C VAL A 132 -3.79 -6.52 -8.61
N HIS A 133 -4.35 -7.40 -7.79
CA HIS A 133 -3.57 -8.47 -7.16
C HIS A 133 -3.48 -9.61 -8.17
N ALA A 134 -2.32 -9.79 -8.78
CA ALA A 134 -2.07 -10.80 -9.79
C ALA A 134 -0.69 -11.44 -9.59
N GLU A 135 -0.67 -12.77 -9.46
CA GLU A 135 0.53 -13.59 -9.37
C GLU A 135 0.72 -14.39 -10.66
N ASP A 136 1.98 -14.60 -11.06
CA ASP A 136 2.41 -15.49 -12.15
C ASP A 136 1.72 -15.20 -13.51
N LYS A 137 1.07 -16.22 -14.12
CA LYS A 137 0.44 -16.16 -15.44
C LYS A 137 -0.70 -15.13 -15.51
N SER A 138 -1.28 -14.78 -14.37
CA SER A 138 -2.32 -13.76 -14.29
C SER A 138 -1.82 -12.39 -14.74
N VAL A 139 -0.51 -12.12 -14.57
CA VAL A 139 0.12 -10.87 -15.02
C VAL A 139 0.08 -10.75 -16.55
N GLU A 140 0.44 -11.82 -17.27
CA GLU A 140 0.40 -11.85 -18.73
C GLU A 140 -1.03 -11.71 -19.27
N ASP A 141 -1.97 -12.45 -18.70
CA ASP A 141 -3.39 -12.39 -19.07
C ASP A 141 -3.94 -10.96 -18.93
N LEU A 142 -3.61 -10.29 -17.83
CA LEU A 142 -4.02 -8.91 -17.59
C LEU A 142 -3.36 -7.92 -18.54
N ILE A 143 -2.05 -8.03 -18.82
CA ILE A 143 -1.38 -7.15 -19.79
C ILE A 143 -2.08 -7.22 -21.15
N ASN A 144 -2.53 -8.40 -21.59
CA ASN A 144 -3.28 -8.55 -22.84
C ASN A 144 -4.65 -7.84 -22.80
N ILE A 145 -5.35 -7.90 -21.67
CA ILE A 145 -6.61 -7.17 -21.46
C ILE A 145 -6.36 -5.65 -21.47
N VAL A 146 -5.34 -5.18 -20.75
CA VAL A 146 -4.96 -3.77 -20.70
C VAL A 146 -4.59 -3.25 -22.08
N LYS A 147 -3.85 -4.03 -22.87
CA LYS A 147 -3.52 -3.69 -24.25
C LYS A 147 -4.76 -3.51 -25.13
N LYS A 148 -5.79 -4.35 -24.94
CA LYS A 148 -7.04 -4.32 -25.72
C LYS A 148 -7.95 -3.16 -25.33
N ILE A 149 -8.11 -2.91 -24.03
CA ILE A 149 -9.07 -1.93 -23.50
C ILE A 149 -8.44 -0.55 -23.30
N ASN A 150 -7.11 -0.49 -23.19
CA ASN A 150 -6.31 0.72 -23.00
C ASN A 150 -6.72 1.54 -21.75
N THR A 151 -6.78 0.86 -20.61
CA THR A 151 -7.15 1.47 -19.32
C THR A 151 -5.96 1.45 -18.35
N PRO A 152 -5.65 2.57 -17.67
CA PRO A 152 -4.57 2.62 -16.69
C PRO A 152 -4.71 1.49 -15.66
N THR A 153 -3.67 0.67 -15.54
CA THR A 153 -3.69 -0.49 -14.64
C THR A 153 -2.43 -0.52 -13.80
N HIS A 154 -2.60 -0.72 -12.50
CA HIS A 154 -1.51 -0.79 -11.53
C HIS A 154 -1.41 -2.20 -10.97
N PHE A 155 -0.29 -2.87 -11.22
CA PHE A 155 0.00 -4.19 -10.68
C PHE A 155 0.58 -4.04 -9.27
N CYS A 156 -0.18 -4.49 -8.27
CA CYS A 156 0.24 -4.41 -6.88
C CYS A 156 1.41 -5.37 -6.59
N HIS A 157 2.24 -4.99 -5.61
CA HIS A 157 3.17 -5.84 -4.86
C HIS A 157 3.88 -6.93 -5.68
N ILE A 158 4.51 -6.53 -6.79
CA ILE A 158 5.30 -7.43 -7.65
C ILE A 158 6.45 -8.03 -6.86
N SER A 159 6.57 -9.37 -6.86
CA SER A 159 7.54 -10.07 -6.02
C SER A 159 8.52 -10.94 -6.81
N LEU A 160 8.24 -11.19 -8.09
CA LEU A 160 9.06 -12.07 -8.93
C LEU A 160 9.75 -11.33 -10.07
N LYS A 161 10.92 -11.84 -10.46
CA LYS A 161 11.64 -11.39 -11.65
C LYS A 161 10.81 -11.55 -12.93
N SER A 162 10.09 -12.68 -13.06
CA SER A 162 9.26 -13.00 -14.23
C SER A 162 8.17 -11.95 -14.43
N GLU A 163 7.49 -11.56 -13.35
CA GLU A 163 6.43 -10.56 -13.32
C GLU A 163 6.95 -9.17 -13.70
N LEU A 164 8.01 -8.70 -13.04
CA LEU A 164 8.58 -7.40 -13.35
C LEU A 164 9.08 -7.32 -14.81
N LYS A 165 9.65 -8.41 -15.35
CA LYS A 165 10.08 -8.45 -16.75
C LYS A 165 8.89 -8.25 -17.71
N MET A 166 7.77 -8.95 -17.48
CA MET A 166 6.56 -8.78 -18.31
C MET A 166 6.04 -7.35 -18.27
N ILE A 167 6.08 -6.71 -17.10
CA ILE A 167 5.65 -5.31 -16.94
C ILE A 167 6.62 -4.34 -17.62
N ILE A 168 7.93 -4.56 -17.53
CA ILE A 168 8.94 -3.78 -18.27
C ILE A 168 8.65 -3.86 -19.77
N ASP A 169 8.50 -5.07 -20.31
CA ASP A 169 8.22 -5.28 -21.73
C ASP A 169 6.91 -4.59 -22.16
N ALA A 170 5.91 -4.54 -21.28
CA ALA A 170 4.65 -3.84 -21.53
C ALA A 170 4.80 -2.32 -21.53
N LYS A 171 5.56 -1.76 -20.57
CA LYS A 171 5.88 -0.32 -20.50
C LYS A 171 6.65 0.15 -21.74
N GLU A 172 7.64 -0.62 -22.17
CA GLU A 172 8.44 -0.31 -23.36
C GLU A 172 7.60 -0.32 -24.66
N LYS A 173 6.49 -1.06 -24.66
CA LYS A 173 5.49 -1.07 -25.74
C LYS A 173 4.41 0.02 -25.60
N GLY A 174 4.50 0.88 -24.59
CA GLY A 174 3.54 1.96 -24.34
C GLY A 174 2.18 1.50 -23.79
N ILE A 175 2.08 0.26 -23.29
CA ILE A 175 0.86 -0.21 -22.63
C ILE A 175 0.72 0.54 -21.29
N PRO A 176 -0.47 1.05 -20.92
CA PRO A 176 -0.65 1.91 -19.73
C PRO A 176 -0.64 1.12 -18.42
N VAL A 177 0.50 0.49 -18.13
CA VAL A 177 0.74 -0.29 -16.90
C VAL A 177 1.72 0.42 -15.97
N THR A 178 1.43 0.34 -14.68
CA THR A 178 2.35 0.69 -13.59
C THR A 178 2.45 -0.47 -12.62
N CYS A 179 3.42 -0.46 -11.71
CA CYS A 179 3.59 -1.48 -10.69
C CYS A 179 4.13 -0.94 -9.37
N GLY A 180 3.72 -1.62 -8.30
CA GLY A 180 4.21 -1.47 -6.95
C GLY A 180 5.10 -2.63 -6.54
N VAL A 181 6.00 -2.38 -5.59
CA VAL A 181 6.74 -3.41 -4.85
C VAL A 181 6.60 -3.13 -3.36
N THR A 182 6.62 -4.16 -2.52
CA THR A 182 6.57 -3.95 -1.07
C THR A 182 7.96 -3.94 -0.45
N PRO A 183 8.11 -3.35 0.75
CA PRO A 183 9.35 -3.45 1.52
C PRO A 183 9.69 -4.90 1.85
N HIS A 184 8.70 -5.74 2.17
CA HIS A 184 8.99 -7.13 2.51
C HIS A 184 9.52 -7.91 1.30
N HIS A 185 9.10 -7.62 0.07
CA HIS A 185 9.72 -8.22 -1.13
C HIS A 185 11.10 -7.62 -1.47
N LEU A 186 11.38 -6.37 -1.09
CA LEU A 186 12.70 -5.76 -1.26
C LEU A 186 13.73 -6.20 -0.20
N PHE A 187 13.30 -6.50 1.02
CA PHE A 187 14.22 -6.71 2.15
C PHE A 187 14.21 -8.14 2.69
N LEU A 188 13.13 -8.90 2.52
CA LEU A 188 13.03 -10.30 2.95
C LEU A 188 13.00 -11.26 1.75
N THR A 189 13.35 -12.51 2.01
CA THR A 189 13.41 -13.61 1.05
C THR A 189 12.76 -14.87 1.63
N GLU A 190 12.63 -15.92 0.82
CA GLU A 190 12.19 -17.24 1.25
C GLU A 190 12.98 -17.82 2.45
N LYS A 191 14.23 -17.37 2.68
CA LYS A 191 15.02 -17.79 3.84
C LYS A 191 14.43 -17.26 5.14
N ASP A 192 13.89 -16.05 5.11
CA ASP A 192 13.31 -15.37 6.27
C ASP A 192 11.97 -16.00 6.67
N VAL A 193 11.24 -16.59 5.73
CA VAL A 193 10.01 -17.36 6.02
C VAL A 193 10.27 -18.48 7.04
N LYS A 194 11.43 -19.14 6.95
CA LYS A 194 11.80 -20.21 7.89
C LYS A 194 12.03 -19.69 9.32
N ILE A 195 12.50 -18.46 9.44
CA ILE A 195 12.80 -17.81 10.73
C ILE A 195 11.52 -17.22 11.33
N LEU A 196 10.73 -16.52 10.50
CA LEU A 196 9.51 -15.84 10.90
C LEU A 196 8.33 -16.80 11.10
N GLY A 197 8.38 -17.99 10.51
CA GLY A 197 7.29 -18.96 10.55
C GLY A 197 5.98 -18.34 10.06
N PRO A 198 4.89 -18.38 10.84
CA PRO A 198 3.63 -17.77 10.43
C PRO A 198 3.69 -16.25 10.18
N PHE A 199 4.61 -15.54 10.86
CA PHE A 199 4.79 -14.09 10.69
C PHE A 199 5.43 -13.71 9.35
N GLY A 200 5.99 -14.69 8.62
CA GLY A 200 6.47 -14.54 7.24
C GLY A 200 5.45 -14.93 6.18
N GLN A 201 4.21 -15.26 6.55
CA GLN A 201 3.15 -15.64 5.61
C GLN A 201 2.46 -14.40 5.04
N MET A 202 2.58 -14.19 3.74
CA MET A 202 2.03 -13.07 2.98
C MET A 202 1.72 -13.48 1.54
N LYS A 203 0.98 -12.64 0.82
CA LYS A 203 0.65 -12.82 -0.59
C LYS A 203 0.91 -11.53 -1.35
N PRO A 204 1.76 -11.54 -2.40
CA PRO A 204 2.55 -12.67 -2.91
C PRO A 204 3.58 -13.20 -1.90
N PRO A 205 3.94 -14.50 -1.93
CA PRO A 205 4.90 -15.06 -0.99
C PRO A 205 6.30 -14.46 -1.17
N LEU A 206 7.12 -14.49 -0.11
CA LEU A 206 8.54 -14.12 -0.23
C LEU A 206 9.25 -15.08 -1.19
N SER A 207 10.05 -14.51 -2.09
CA SER A 207 10.67 -15.20 -3.22
C SER A 207 12.17 -15.39 -3.01
N SER A 208 12.85 -15.90 -4.04
CA SER A 208 14.28 -16.18 -3.98
C SER A 208 15.10 -14.89 -3.88
N LYS A 209 16.34 -14.99 -3.39
CA LYS A 209 17.28 -13.86 -3.42
C LYS A 209 17.53 -13.34 -4.84
N LYS A 210 17.45 -14.20 -5.86
CA LYS A 210 17.59 -13.82 -7.27
C LYS A 210 16.44 -12.93 -7.76
N ASP A 211 15.22 -13.19 -7.27
CA ASP A 211 14.06 -12.35 -7.57
C ASP A 211 14.22 -11.00 -6.88
N GLN A 212 14.52 -10.99 -5.58
CA GLN A 212 14.78 -9.76 -4.82
C GLN A 212 15.90 -8.91 -5.47
N ASP A 213 17.02 -9.52 -5.86
CA ASP A 213 18.12 -8.82 -6.52
C ASP A 213 17.71 -8.22 -7.87
N PHE A 214 16.79 -8.88 -8.59
CA PHE A 214 16.23 -8.35 -9.83
C PHE A 214 15.34 -7.13 -9.57
N LEU A 215 14.50 -7.16 -8.52
CA LEU A 215 13.69 -6.00 -8.12
C LEU A 215 14.57 -4.78 -7.82
N TRP A 216 15.66 -4.98 -7.05
CA TRP A 216 16.63 -3.91 -6.77
C TRP A 216 17.34 -3.42 -8.02
N LYS A 217 17.82 -4.33 -8.86
CA LYS A 217 18.55 -3.98 -10.09
C LYS A 217 17.68 -3.16 -11.06
N TYR A 218 16.37 -3.41 -11.08
CA TYR A 218 15.42 -2.77 -12.00
C TYR A 218 14.46 -1.79 -11.29
N LEU A 219 14.85 -1.27 -10.12
CA LEU A 219 14.04 -0.33 -9.31
C LEU A 219 13.55 0.90 -10.09
N ARG A 220 14.27 1.34 -11.13
CA ARG A 220 13.85 2.44 -12.00
C ARG A 220 12.56 2.18 -12.78
N TYR A 221 12.20 0.90 -12.98
CA TYR A 221 10.96 0.48 -13.63
C TYR A 221 9.83 0.20 -12.65
N ILE A 222 10.09 0.27 -11.35
CA ILE A 222 9.07 0.18 -10.31
C ILE A 222 8.55 1.60 -10.07
N ASP A 223 7.23 1.77 -10.09
CA ASP A 223 6.65 3.10 -9.96
C ASP A 223 6.40 3.47 -8.50
N VAL A 224 6.06 2.49 -7.65
CA VAL A 224 5.65 2.71 -6.27
C VAL A 224 6.33 1.73 -5.32
N VAL A 225 6.74 2.20 -4.14
CA VAL A 225 6.92 1.32 -2.97
C VAL A 225 5.67 1.44 -2.10
N GLU A 226 4.91 0.37 -1.99
CA GLU A 226 3.64 0.32 -1.27
C GLU A 226 3.75 -0.66 -0.09
N SER A 227 3.28 -0.29 1.11
CA SER A 227 3.57 -1.13 2.28
C SER A 227 2.84 -2.47 2.24
N ASP A 228 1.69 -2.52 1.55
CA ASP A 228 0.70 -3.59 1.69
C ASP A 228 0.45 -3.87 3.17
N HIS A 229 0.23 -2.80 3.95
CA HIS A 229 0.04 -2.91 5.38
C HIS A 229 -1.22 -3.73 5.65
N ALA A 230 -1.01 -5.00 5.98
CA ALA A 230 -2.03 -6.03 6.13
C ALA A 230 -1.97 -6.61 7.54
N PRO A 231 -2.41 -5.86 8.56
CA PRO A 231 -2.29 -6.24 9.96
C PRO A 231 -3.23 -7.41 10.29
N HIS A 232 -2.73 -8.28 11.15
CA HIS A 232 -3.40 -9.44 11.75
C HIS A 232 -2.92 -9.56 13.19
N THR A 233 -3.79 -9.97 14.10
CA THR A 233 -3.36 -10.13 15.51
C THR A 233 -2.31 -11.24 15.63
N ILE A 234 -1.50 -11.18 16.69
CA ILE A 234 -0.51 -12.23 17.00
C ILE A 234 -1.20 -13.61 17.11
N ASP A 235 -2.40 -13.66 17.69
CA ASP A 235 -3.17 -14.89 17.88
C ASP A 235 -3.63 -15.47 16.54
N GLU A 236 -4.03 -14.64 15.59
CA GLU A 236 -4.37 -15.10 14.24
C GLU A 236 -3.16 -15.63 13.50
N LYS A 237 -2.02 -14.93 13.57
CA LYS A 237 -0.77 -15.42 12.95
C LYS A 237 -0.37 -16.77 13.56
N ARG A 238 -0.54 -16.98 14.86
CA ARG A 238 -0.22 -18.25 15.54
C ARG A 238 -1.32 -19.31 15.47
N GLY A 239 -2.51 -18.93 15.00
CA GLY A 239 -3.71 -19.75 15.02
C GLY A 239 -3.65 -20.95 14.07
N LYS A 240 -4.75 -21.72 14.05
CA LYS A 240 -4.91 -22.82 13.09
C LYS A 240 -5.27 -22.24 11.72
N GLY A 241 -4.50 -22.63 10.70
CA GLY A 241 -4.66 -22.14 9.33
C GLY A 241 -3.72 -20.98 9.01
N THR A 242 -3.45 -20.79 7.72
CA THR A 242 -2.53 -19.75 7.25
C THR A 242 -3.29 -18.46 6.98
N VAL A 243 -2.90 -17.38 7.66
CA VAL A 243 -3.35 -16.01 7.36
C VAL A 243 -2.21 -15.22 6.72
N PHE A 244 -2.51 -14.55 5.61
CA PHE A 244 -1.53 -13.84 4.80
C PHE A 244 -1.59 -12.33 5.07
N GLY A 245 -0.44 -11.74 5.35
CA GLY A 245 -0.31 -10.30 5.56
C GLY A 245 0.71 -9.97 6.65
N VAL A 246 1.36 -8.83 6.49
CA VAL A 246 2.31 -8.25 7.44
C VAL A 246 2.05 -6.73 7.58
N PRO A 247 2.26 -6.13 8.76
CA PRO A 247 2.21 -4.68 8.91
C PRO A 247 3.47 -4.03 8.32
N GLY A 248 3.31 -2.95 7.55
CA GLY A 248 4.45 -2.27 6.89
C GLY A 248 4.60 -0.76 7.12
N LEU A 249 3.50 -0.02 7.35
CA LEU A 249 3.46 1.46 7.42
C LEU A 249 4.62 2.11 8.19
N GLU A 250 4.88 1.66 9.42
CA GLU A 250 5.90 2.27 10.30
C GLU A 250 7.34 1.89 9.94
N THR A 251 7.52 0.87 9.09
CA THR A 251 8.84 0.30 8.75
C THR A 251 9.30 0.62 7.35
N THR A 252 8.40 0.95 6.42
CA THR A 252 8.75 1.17 5.01
C THR A 252 9.81 2.27 4.83
N LEU A 253 9.53 3.50 5.26
CA LEU A 253 10.46 4.60 5.08
C LEU A 253 11.79 4.36 5.83
N PRO A 254 11.81 3.92 7.10
CA PRO A 254 13.05 3.57 7.78
C PRO A 254 13.91 2.51 7.06
N LEU A 255 13.29 1.50 6.44
CA LEU A 255 14.00 0.51 5.62
C LEU A 255 14.62 1.16 4.37
N LEU A 256 13.86 2.01 3.68
CA LEU A 256 14.36 2.74 2.50
C LEU A 256 15.49 3.70 2.85
N LEU A 257 15.38 4.43 3.97
CA LEU A 257 16.45 5.31 4.47
C LEU A 257 17.72 4.53 4.84
N THR A 258 17.55 3.34 5.41
CA THR A 258 18.69 2.44 5.69
C THR A 258 19.36 2.04 4.39
N ALA A 259 18.58 1.67 3.37
CA ALA A 259 19.09 1.34 2.04
C ALA A 259 19.75 2.54 1.33
N VAL A 260 19.29 3.78 1.56
CA VAL A 260 20.02 4.99 1.13
C VAL A 260 21.39 5.07 1.82
N SER A 261 21.45 4.82 3.13
CA SER A 261 22.71 4.85 3.88
C SER A 261 23.69 3.74 3.48
N GLU A 262 23.18 2.67 2.86
CA GLU A 262 23.92 1.55 2.28
C GLU A 262 24.23 1.75 0.78
N ASN A 263 23.90 2.92 0.21
CA ASN A 263 24.08 3.25 -1.21
C ASN A 263 23.32 2.33 -2.19
N ARG A 264 22.17 1.77 -1.77
CA ARG A 264 21.33 0.91 -2.63
C ARG A 264 20.29 1.69 -3.44
N LEU A 265 19.92 2.88 -2.99
CA LEU A 265 19.09 3.87 -3.69
C LEU A 265 19.46 5.29 -3.22
N ILE A 266 18.93 6.32 -3.88
CA ILE A 266 19.12 7.73 -3.49
C ILE A 266 17.82 8.36 -2.98
N PHE A 267 17.88 9.52 -2.31
CA PHE A 267 16.68 10.19 -1.78
C PHE A 267 15.62 10.48 -2.86
N ASP A 268 16.04 10.84 -4.05
CA ASP A 268 15.14 11.10 -5.18
C ASP A 268 14.34 9.85 -5.57
N ASP A 269 14.89 8.64 -5.36
CA ASP A 269 14.13 7.40 -5.54
C ASP A 269 13.01 7.27 -4.50
N ILE A 270 13.26 7.64 -3.23
CA ILE A 270 12.21 7.64 -2.19
C ILE A 270 11.10 8.61 -2.58
N ILE A 271 11.44 9.84 -2.97
CA ILE A 271 10.46 10.85 -3.39
C ILE A 271 9.67 10.35 -4.60
N ARG A 272 10.36 9.77 -5.60
CA ARG A 272 9.71 9.20 -6.79
C ARG A 272 8.75 8.07 -6.42
N LEU A 273 9.20 7.09 -5.63
CA LEU A 273 8.48 5.85 -5.32
C LEU A 273 7.37 6.04 -4.28
N CYS A 274 7.50 6.99 -3.36
CA CYS A 274 6.61 7.16 -2.21
C CYS A 274 5.86 8.49 -2.21
N HIS A 275 6.05 9.36 -3.19
CA HIS A 275 5.33 10.64 -3.27
C HIS A 275 4.93 10.99 -4.71
N THR A 276 5.89 11.25 -5.61
CA THR A 276 5.62 11.78 -6.96
C THR A 276 4.80 10.81 -7.80
N ASN A 277 5.20 9.54 -7.88
CA ASN A 277 4.47 8.56 -8.68
C ASN A 277 3.13 8.18 -8.05
N PRO A 278 3.01 7.89 -6.73
CA PRO A 278 1.69 7.70 -6.12
C PRO A 278 0.75 8.88 -6.37
N SER A 279 1.22 10.13 -6.21
CA SER A 279 0.42 11.32 -6.49
C SER A 279 -0.10 11.33 -7.93
N LYS A 280 0.78 11.09 -8.91
CA LYS A 280 0.42 11.06 -10.33
C LYS A 280 -0.53 9.91 -10.69
N ILE A 281 -0.26 8.70 -10.20
CA ILE A 281 -1.00 7.48 -10.56
C ILE A 281 -2.43 7.53 -10.01
N PHE A 282 -2.58 7.99 -8.76
CA PHE A 282 -3.87 7.99 -8.06
C PHE A 282 -4.55 9.37 -8.03
N GLY A 283 -3.96 10.36 -8.70
CA GLY A 283 -4.50 11.73 -8.82
C GLY A 283 -4.52 12.50 -7.50
N ILE A 284 -3.66 12.17 -6.54
CA ILE A 284 -3.65 12.82 -5.23
C ILE A 284 -3.02 14.21 -5.35
N LYS A 285 -3.77 15.23 -4.95
CA LYS A 285 -3.26 16.60 -4.84
C LYS A 285 -2.32 16.69 -3.65
N THR A 286 -1.17 17.34 -3.86
CA THR A 286 -0.16 17.55 -2.83
C THR A 286 0.04 19.03 -2.58
N ASP A 287 0.50 19.37 -1.39
CA ASP A 287 0.81 20.74 -0.99
C ASP A 287 2.19 20.79 -0.29
N SER A 288 2.83 21.95 -0.29
CA SER A 288 4.17 22.13 0.27
C SER A 288 4.22 22.25 1.79
N GLN A 289 3.07 22.45 2.45
CA GLN A 289 2.96 22.55 3.91
C GLN A 289 2.81 21.16 4.56
N THR A 290 2.39 20.16 3.79
CA THR A 290 2.41 18.75 4.16
C THR A 290 3.78 18.14 3.88
N LYS A 291 4.55 17.91 4.94
CA LYS A 291 5.96 17.51 4.86
C LYS A 291 6.38 16.65 6.04
N ILE A 292 7.49 15.95 5.88
CA ILE A 292 8.13 15.18 6.95
C ILE A 292 9.56 15.62 7.15
N GLU A 293 10.03 15.53 8.39
CA GLU A 293 11.41 15.79 8.76
C GLU A 293 12.05 14.57 9.37
N ILE A 294 13.23 14.24 8.87
CA ILE A 294 13.92 12.98 9.14
C ILE A 294 15.27 13.26 9.79
N ASP A 295 15.58 12.54 10.86
CA ASP A 295 16.92 12.49 11.43
C ASP A 295 17.70 11.32 10.81
N LEU A 296 18.63 11.64 9.90
CA LEU A 296 19.45 10.64 9.21
C LEU A 296 20.55 10.01 10.05
N GLN A 297 20.94 10.64 11.16
CA GLN A 297 22.00 10.12 12.03
C GLN A 297 21.43 9.16 13.07
N LYS A 298 20.12 9.23 13.33
CA LYS A 298 19.47 8.33 14.26
C LYS A 298 19.55 6.89 13.76
N SER A 299 20.15 6.03 14.58
CA SER A 299 20.08 4.57 14.44
C SER A 299 19.27 4.00 15.59
N TYR A 300 18.45 3.00 15.31
CA TYR A 300 17.63 2.33 16.33
C TYR A 300 17.32 0.90 15.92
N ILE A 301 16.84 0.10 16.87
CA ILE A 301 16.37 -1.25 16.63
C ILE A 301 14.84 -1.23 16.61
N ILE A 302 14.22 -1.88 15.63
CA ILE A 302 12.76 -2.00 15.59
C ILE A 302 12.31 -2.79 16.81
N ASN A 303 11.40 -2.19 17.58
CA ASN A 303 10.82 -2.77 18.79
C ASN A 303 9.30 -2.73 18.67
N ARG A 304 8.64 -3.88 18.82
CA ARG A 304 7.17 -3.94 18.73
C ARG A 304 6.44 -3.06 19.73
N LYS A 305 7.06 -2.74 20.88
CA LYS A 305 6.46 -1.90 21.93
C LYS A 305 6.31 -0.43 21.53
N SER A 306 7.04 0.03 20.50
CA SER A 306 6.97 1.41 20.01
C SER A 306 6.10 1.56 18.76
N LEU A 307 5.45 0.48 18.31
CA LEU A 307 4.59 0.51 17.13
C LEU A 307 3.20 1.04 17.49
N PHE A 308 2.63 1.87 16.61
CA PHE A 308 1.27 2.38 16.71
C PHE A 308 0.23 1.45 16.10
N THR A 309 0.62 0.58 15.15
CA THR A 309 -0.31 -0.42 14.60
C THR A 309 -0.84 -1.33 15.70
N LYS A 310 -2.16 -1.59 15.70
CA LYS A 310 -2.80 -2.39 16.75
C LYS A 310 -2.29 -3.81 16.86
N CYS A 311 -1.83 -4.39 15.75
CA CYS A 311 -1.38 -5.78 15.76
C CYS A 311 -0.13 -5.98 16.63
N GLY A 312 0.66 -4.93 16.88
CA GLY A 312 1.75 -4.95 17.85
C GLY A 312 2.90 -5.90 17.52
N TRP A 313 3.20 -6.11 16.23
CA TRP A 313 4.36 -6.87 15.76
C TRP A 313 4.84 -6.34 14.41
N SER A 314 6.03 -6.77 13.98
CA SER A 314 6.57 -6.47 12.64
C SER A 314 7.43 -7.64 12.16
N PRO A 315 7.45 -7.97 10.84
CA PRO A 315 8.38 -8.98 10.31
C PRO A 315 9.85 -8.51 10.38
N PHE A 316 10.09 -7.23 10.67
CA PHE A 316 11.41 -6.62 10.80
C PHE A 316 11.83 -6.37 12.26
N GLU A 317 11.10 -6.93 13.24
CA GLU A 317 11.46 -6.80 14.65
C GLU A 317 12.92 -7.23 14.92
N GLY A 318 13.65 -6.43 15.69
CA GLY A 318 15.07 -6.67 15.99
C GLY A 318 16.05 -6.16 14.93
N TRP A 319 15.59 -5.69 13.77
CA TRP A 319 16.47 -5.11 12.75
C TRP A 319 16.97 -3.73 13.20
N LYS A 320 18.27 -3.47 12.96
CA LYS A 320 18.87 -2.16 13.18
C LYS A 320 18.70 -1.31 11.92
N LEU A 321 18.01 -0.18 12.05
CA LEU A 321 17.74 0.76 10.97
C LEU A 321 18.49 2.09 11.19
N LYS A 322 18.71 2.81 10.10
CA LYS A 322 19.34 4.15 10.07
C LYS A 322 18.46 5.14 9.32
N GLY A 323 18.22 6.29 9.95
CA GLY A 323 17.22 7.26 9.53
C GLY A 323 15.90 7.04 10.27
N LYS A 324 15.36 8.10 10.87
CA LYS A 324 14.10 8.04 11.62
C LYS A 324 13.25 9.28 11.38
N VAL A 325 11.94 9.10 11.24
CA VAL A 325 10.97 10.19 11.21
C VAL A 325 11.05 10.93 12.54
N LYS A 326 11.30 12.23 12.48
CA LYS A 326 11.38 13.10 13.65
C LYS A 326 10.09 13.89 13.83
N ARG A 327 9.61 14.53 12.75
CA ARG A 327 8.40 15.37 12.75
C ARG A 327 7.59 15.14 11.48
N VAL A 328 6.27 15.25 11.60
CA VAL A 328 5.35 15.23 10.46
C VAL A 328 4.41 16.43 10.56
N PHE A 329 4.19 17.08 9.43
CA PHE A 329 3.28 18.20 9.26
C PHE A 329 2.25 17.84 8.20
N ILE A 330 0.97 18.10 8.47
CA ILE A 330 -0.14 17.95 7.52
C ILE A 330 -0.85 19.29 7.44
N ARG A 331 -0.92 19.90 6.25
CA ARG A 331 -1.48 21.23 6.02
C ARG A 331 -0.91 22.30 6.98
N GLY A 332 0.40 22.22 7.27
CA GLY A 332 1.10 23.13 8.17
C GLY A 332 1.01 22.77 9.66
N GLU A 333 0.08 21.90 10.06
CA GLU A 333 -0.09 21.49 11.45
C GLU A 333 0.86 20.35 11.82
N LYS A 334 1.57 20.47 12.94
CA LYS A 334 2.48 19.43 13.43
C LYS A 334 1.68 18.29 14.07
N VAL A 335 1.65 17.14 13.41
CA VAL A 335 0.84 15.97 13.81
C VAL A 335 1.64 14.87 14.49
N PHE A 336 2.96 14.94 14.47
CA PHE A 336 3.85 13.99 15.15
C PHE A 336 5.20 14.63 15.48
N GLU A 337 5.76 14.27 16.63
CA GLU A 337 7.11 14.66 17.05
C GLU A 337 7.69 13.62 18.00
N ASP A 338 8.93 13.18 17.74
CA ASP A 338 9.73 12.32 18.63
C ASP A 338 8.94 11.14 19.22
N GLU A 339 8.32 10.33 18.35
CA GLU A 339 7.54 9.13 18.72
C GLU A 339 6.22 9.42 19.45
N LYS A 340 5.69 10.64 19.36
CA LYS A 340 4.38 11.00 19.90
C LYS A 340 3.46 11.49 18.80
N ILE A 341 2.26 10.91 18.74
CA ILE A 341 1.17 11.40 17.90
C ILE A 341 0.57 12.64 18.56
N LEU A 342 0.46 13.70 17.79
CA LEU A 342 -0.17 14.97 18.15
C LEU A 342 -1.48 15.20 17.37
N ALA A 343 -1.71 14.44 16.30
CA ALA A 343 -2.96 14.47 15.55
C ALA A 343 -4.17 14.13 16.44
N MET A 344 -5.24 14.87 16.25
CA MET A 344 -6.52 14.60 16.90
C MET A 344 -7.28 13.51 16.15
N LEU A 345 -8.12 12.77 16.87
CA LEU A 345 -9.06 11.82 16.26
C LEU A 345 -9.97 12.57 15.25
N GLY A 346 -9.97 12.14 13.99
CA GLY A 346 -10.78 12.77 12.94
C GLY A 346 -10.19 14.06 12.34
N SER A 347 -8.91 14.37 12.58
CA SER A 347 -8.26 15.56 11.97
C SER A 347 -7.86 15.37 10.50
N GLY A 348 -7.83 14.12 10.01
CA GLY A 348 -7.54 13.83 8.61
C GLY A 348 -8.73 14.07 7.69
N GLU A 349 -8.47 14.20 6.39
CA GLU A 349 -9.50 14.39 5.37
C GLU A 349 -9.70 13.15 4.50
N THR A 350 -10.93 12.88 4.10
CA THR A 350 -11.21 11.83 3.12
C THR A 350 -10.96 12.37 1.71
N ILE A 351 -10.12 11.70 0.93
CA ILE A 351 -9.77 12.13 -0.43
C ILE A 351 -10.77 11.55 -1.42
N MET A 352 -11.37 12.44 -2.20
CA MET A 352 -12.24 12.12 -3.32
C MET A 352 -11.75 12.92 -4.53
N ASN A 353 -11.51 12.24 -5.65
CA ASN A 353 -11.13 12.90 -6.90
C ASN A 353 -12.36 12.97 -7.80
N THR A 354 -13.00 14.13 -7.87
CA THR A 354 -14.04 14.45 -8.87
C THR A 354 -13.40 14.78 -10.21
#